data_AF-A0A7V4QUY3-F1
#
_entry.id   AF-A0A7V4QUY3-F1
#
_cell.length_a   1.000
_cell.length_b   1.000
_cell.length_c   1.000
_cell.angle_alpha   90.00
_cell.angle_beta   90.00
_cell.angle_gamma   90.00
#
_symmetry.space_group_name_H-M   'P 1'
#
loop_
_entity.id
_entity.type
_entity.pdbx_description
1 polymer ?
#
loop_
_entity_poly.entity_id
_entity_poly.type
_entity_poly.pdbx_seq_one_letter_code
_entity_poly.pdbx_strand_id
1 'polypeptide(L)'
;MKKKKAISVTIHYEITEKLEKISKREYKTISSLISEAVQAYCLKKEFEEIREDFSEQARKKGIITEQDINRVIHEFRKEKAKNRN
;
A
#
# COMPACT_ATOMS: atom_id res chain seq x y z
N MET A 1 9.03 8.62 20.12
CA MET A 1 9.82 7.45 19.64
C MET A 1 8.84 6.29 19.42
N LYS A 2 8.74 5.72 18.20
CA LYS A 2 7.84 4.57 17.96
C LYS A 2 8.34 3.35 18.76
N LYS A 3 7.44 2.57 19.35
CA LYS A 3 7.78 1.34 20.07
C LYS A 3 8.44 0.35 19.11
N LYS A 4 9.54 -0.27 19.51
CA LYS A 4 10.23 -1.33 18.76
C LYS A 4 10.13 -2.63 19.54
N LYS A 5 9.91 -3.75 18.83
CA LYS A 5 9.92 -5.10 19.40
C LYS A 5 10.93 -5.93 18.62
N ALA A 6 11.84 -6.61 19.33
CA ALA A 6 12.76 -7.55 18.71
C ALA A 6 11.99 -8.79 18.24
N ILE A 7 12.28 -9.23 17.02
CA ILE A 7 11.75 -10.47 16.45
C ILE A 7 12.93 -11.31 15.97
N SER A 8 12.83 -12.64 16.12
CA SER A 8 13.78 -13.59 15.57
C SER A 8 13.06 -14.40 14.51
N VAL A 9 13.62 -14.46 13.30
CA VAL A 9 13.04 -15.16 12.15
C VAL A 9 14.15 -15.88 11.40
N THR A 10 13.82 -17.04 10.82
CA THR A 10 14.74 -17.78 9.94
C THR A 10 14.38 -17.49 8.50
N ILE A 11 15.40 -17.15 7.68
CA ILE A 11 15.25 -16.86 6.25
C ILE A 11 16.30 -17.63 5.46
N HIS A 12 16.07 -17.80 4.15
CA HIS A 12 17.02 -18.46 3.26
C HIS A 12 18.37 -17.72 3.23
N TYR A 13 19.46 -18.48 3.21
CA TYR A 13 20.83 -17.96 3.21
C TYR A 13 21.09 -16.95 2.10
N GLU A 14 20.57 -17.22 0.90
CA GLU A 14 20.72 -16.33 -0.26
C GLU A 14 20.14 -14.93 -0.01
N ILE A 15 19.06 -14.83 0.77
CA ILE A 15 18.44 -13.55 1.12
C ILE A 15 19.33 -12.80 2.11
N THR A 16 19.89 -13.49 3.10
CA THR A 16 20.80 -12.90 4.07
C THR A 16 22.04 -12.32 3.39
N GLU A 17 22.64 -13.05 2.44
CA GLU A 17 23.82 -12.57 1.70
C GLU A 17 23.51 -11.28 0.90
N LYS A 18 22.32 -11.22 0.28
CA LYS A 18 21.85 -10.02 -0.43
C LYS A 18 21.64 -8.85 0.53
N LEU A 19 21.02 -9.09 1.69
CA LEU A 19 20.78 -8.06 2.71
C LEU A 19 22.09 -7.47 3.25
N GLU A 20 23.12 -8.29 3.47
CA GLU A 20 24.43 -7.81 3.90
C GLU A 20 25.10 -6.93 2.86
N LYS A 21 25.04 -7.31 1.58
CA LYS A 21 25.58 -6.50 0.47
C LYS A 21 24.88 -5.14 0.39
N ILE A 22 23.55 -5.13 0.48
CA ILE A 22 22.75 -3.90 0.46
C ILE A 22 23.05 -3.03 1.69
N SER A 23 23.10 -3.64 2.87
CA SER A 23 23.42 -2.96 4.13
C SER A 23 24.75 -2.21 4.06
N LYS A 24 25.81 -2.86 3.55
CA LYS A 24 27.13 -2.24 3.36
C LYS A 24 27.12 -1.11 2.33
N ARG A 25 26.41 -1.30 1.21
CA ARG A 25 26.32 -0.30 0.13
C ARG A 25 25.56 0.95 0.53
N GLU A 26 24.49 0.79 1.31
CA GLU A 26 23.54 1.86 1.65
C GLU A 26 23.75 2.42 3.06
N TYR A 27 24.75 1.94 3.80
CA TYR A 27 25.03 2.30 5.20
C TYR A 27 23.79 2.16 6.11
N LYS A 28 22.93 1.17 5.81
CA LYS A 28 21.70 0.88 6.57
C LYS A 28 21.85 -0.40 7.37
N THR A 29 21.20 -0.48 8.53
CA THR A 29 21.16 -1.73 9.30
C THR A 29 20.21 -2.75 8.65
N ILE A 30 20.50 -4.04 8.82
CA ILE A 30 19.63 -5.12 8.33
C ILE A 30 18.21 -4.98 8.91
N SER A 31 18.07 -4.62 10.19
CA SER A 31 16.76 -4.37 10.81
C SER A 31 15.99 -3.23 10.13
N SER A 32 16.66 -2.18 9.66
CA SER A 32 16.01 -1.09 8.91
C SER A 32 15.52 -1.58 7.56
N LEU A 33 16.38 -2.27 6.81
CA LEU A 33 16.03 -2.83 5.50
C LEU A 33 14.85 -3.80 5.58
N ILE A 34 14.86 -4.71 6.56
CA ILE A 34 13.76 -5.64 6.79
C ILE A 34 12.49 -4.88 7.17
N SER A 35 12.58 -3.89 8.07
CA SER A 35 11.42 -3.09 8.47
C SER A 35 10.80 -2.35 7.30
N GLU A 36 11.63 -1.74 6.44
CA GLU A 36 11.18 -1.05 5.21
C GLU A 36 10.50 -2.02 4.25
N ALA A 37 11.10 -3.19 4.00
CA ALA A 37 10.54 -4.20 3.12
C ALA A 37 9.21 -4.77 3.63
N VAL A 38 9.13 -5.08 4.93
CA VAL A 38 7.89 -5.57 5.57
C VAL A 38 6.81 -4.49 5.53
N GLN A 39 7.15 -3.23 5.79
CA GLN A 39 6.18 -2.13 5.72
C GLN A 39 5.63 -1.98 4.30
N ALA A 40 6.49 -2.03 3.28
CA ALA A 40 6.05 -1.98 1.88
C ALA A 40 5.14 -3.16 1.51
N TYR A 41 5.45 -4.36 2.01
CA TYR A 41 4.61 -5.55 1.82
C TYR A 41 3.22 -5.39 2.48
N CYS A 42 3.18 -4.94 3.73
CA CYS A 42 1.91 -4.70 4.44
C CYS A 42 1.06 -3.65 3.73
N LEU A 43 1.65 -2.50 3.34
CA LEU A 43 0.93 -1.44 2.62
C LEU A 43 0.38 -1.94 1.28
N LYS A 44 1.14 -2.78 0.57
CA LYS A 44 0.66 -3.40 -0.67
C LYS A 44 -0.55 -4.30 -0.40
N LYS A 45 -0.50 -5.11 0.67
CA LYS A 45 -1.60 -6.01 1.04
C LYS A 45 -2.86 -5.23 1.45
N GLU A 46 -2.71 -4.20 2.26
CA GLU A 46 -3.81 -3.30 2.62
C GLU A 46 -4.43 -2.66 1.37
N PHE A 47 -3.61 -2.23 0.41
CA PHE A 47 -4.11 -1.66 -0.85
C PHE A 47 -4.83 -2.70 -1.72
N GLU A 48 -4.34 -3.95 -1.77
CA GLU A 48 -4.99 -5.05 -2.49
C GLU A 48 -6.38 -5.33 -1.90
N GLU A 49 -6.50 -5.42 -0.57
CA GLU A 49 -7.78 -5.64 0.12
C GLU A 49 -8.78 -4.51 -0.16
N ILE A 50 -8.35 -3.25 0.04
CA ILE A 50 -9.14 -2.06 -0.29
C ILE A 50 -9.59 -2.13 -1.76
N ARG A 51 -8.66 -2.40 -2.68
CA ARG A 51 -8.96 -2.45 -4.10
C ARG A 51 -10.00 -3.51 -4.42
N GLU A 52 -9.95 -4.69 -3.82
CA GLU A 52 -10.96 -5.74 -4.03
C GLU A 52 -12.35 -5.27 -3.61
N ASP A 53 -12.47 -4.73 -2.39
CA ASP A 53 -13.74 -4.22 -1.85
C ASP A 53 -14.33 -3.10 -2.71
N PHE A 54 -13.51 -2.13 -3.12
CA PHE A 54 -13.95 -1.01 -3.94
C PHE A 54 -14.23 -1.43 -5.38
N SER A 55 -13.49 -2.40 -5.92
CA SER A 55 -13.71 -2.91 -7.28
C SER A 55 -15.04 -3.65 -7.38
N GLU A 56 -15.42 -4.42 -6.36
CA GLU A 56 -16.72 -5.08 -6.33
C GLU A 56 -17.87 -4.06 -6.31
N GLN A 57 -17.75 -3.04 -5.45
CA GLN A 57 -18.74 -1.96 -5.37
C GLN A 57 -18.83 -1.15 -6.66
N ALA A 58 -17.69 -0.85 -7.29
CA ALA A 58 -17.64 -0.14 -8.56
C ALA A 58 -18.33 -0.93 -9.68
N ARG A 59 -18.07 -2.25 -9.77
CA ARG A 59 -18.75 -3.14 -10.72
C ARG A 59 -20.26 -3.19 -10.51
N LYS A 60 -20.73 -3.29 -9.25
CA LYS A 60 -22.16 -3.23 -8.91
C LYS A 60 -22.82 -1.92 -9.34
N LYS A 61 -22.05 -0.83 -9.40
CA LYS A 61 -22.50 0.50 -9.86
C LYS A 61 -22.24 0.76 -11.35
N GLY A 62 -21.75 -0.23 -12.10
CA GLY A 62 -21.43 -0.08 -13.53
C GLY A 62 -20.21 0.80 -13.83
N ILE A 63 -19.37 1.07 -12.83
CA ILE A 63 -18.15 1.88 -12.97
C ILE A 63 -17.00 0.93 -13.32
N ILE A 64 -16.67 0.85 -14.60
CA ILE A 64 -15.64 -0.07 -15.12
C ILE A 64 -14.56 0.65 -15.93
N THR A 65 -14.83 1.88 -16.38
CA THR A 65 -13.88 2.69 -17.15
C THR A 65 -13.46 3.95 -16.39
N GLU A 66 -12.35 4.55 -16.81
CA GLU A 66 -11.92 5.86 -16.32
C GLU A 66 -12.95 6.96 -16.63
N GLN A 67 -13.67 6.84 -17.75
CA GLN A 67 -14.75 7.78 -18.10
C GLN A 67 -15.91 7.69 -17.10
N ASP A 68 -16.27 6.50 -16.64
CA ASP A 68 -17.29 6.31 -15.61
C ASP A 68 -16.88 6.92 -14.28
N ILE A 69 -15.61 6.75 -13.89
CA ILE A 69 -15.05 7.36 -12.69
C ILE A 69 -15.17 8.89 -12.77
N ASN A 70 -14.74 9.47 -13.89
CA ASN A 70 -14.79 10.91 -14.11
C ASN A 70 -16.21 11.46 -14.05
N ARG A 71 -17.18 10.76 -14.66
CA ARG A 71 -18.60 11.10 -14.59
C ARG A 71 -19.11 11.12 -13.15
N VAL A 72 -18.90 10.03 -12.40
CA VAL A 72 -19.38 9.91 -11.02
C VAL A 72 -18.74 10.95 -10.10
N ILE A 73 -17.44 11.22 -10.24
CA ILE A 73 -16.76 12.26 -9.46
C ILE A 73 -17.33 13.65 -9.78
N HIS A 74 -17.58 13.93 -11.06
CA HIS A 74 -18.10 15.22 -11.50
C HIS A 74 -19.53 15.46 -10.98
N GLU A 75 -20.39 14.43 -11.06
CA GLU A 75 -21.73 14.43 -10.47
C GLU A 75 -21.68 14.67 -8.97
N PHE A 76 -20.85 13.92 -8.24
CA PHE A 76 -20.68 14.09 -6.79
C PHE A 76 -20.21 15.50 -6.39
N ARG A 77 -19.25 16.06 -7.13
CA ARG A 77 -18.76 17.43 -6.88
C ARG A 77 -19.85 18.48 -7.11
N LYS A 78 -20.68 18.31 -8.14
CA LYS A 78 -21.82 19.20 -8.43
C LYS A 78 -22.87 19.13 -7.31
N GLU A 79 -23.22 17.95 -6.84
CA GLU A 79 -24.16 17.77 -5.73
C GLU A 79 -23.63 18.40 -4.42
N LYS A 80 -22.35 18.17 -4.11
CA LYS A 80 -21.72 18.75 -2.91
C LYS A 80 -21.66 20.28 -2.95
N ALA A 81 -21.45 20.87 -4.13
CA ALA A 81 -21.49 22.33 -4.30
C ALA A 81 -22.92 22.87 -4.14
N LYS A 82 -23.93 22.15 -4.63
CA LYS A 82 -25.35 22.52 -4.49
C LYS A 82 -25.84 22.46 -3.04
N ASN A 83 -25.40 21.48 -2.25
CA ASN A 83 -25.77 21.32 -0.83
C ASN A 83 -25.02 22.27 0.14
N ARG A 84 -24.12 23.12 -0.36
CA ARG A 84 -23.40 24.14 0.43
C ARG A 84 -24.02 25.54 0.33
N ASN A 85 -25.00 25.72 -0.54
CA ASN A 85 -25.88 26.91 -0.61
C ASN A 85 -27.21 26.60 0.06
#